data_AF-A0A2W5WWG5-F1
#
_entry.id   AF-A0A2W5WWG5-F1
#
_cell.length_a   1.000
_cell.length_b   1.000
_cell.length_c   1.000
_cell.angle_alpha   90.00
_cell.angle_beta   90.00
_cell.angle_gamma   90.00
#
_symmetry.space_group_name_H-M   'P 1'
#
loop_
_entity.id
_entity.type
_entity.pdbx_description
1 polymer ?
#
loop_
_entity_poly.entity_id
_entity_poly.type
_entity_poly.pdbx_seq_one_letter_code
_entity_poly.pdbx_strand_id
1 'polypeptide(L)'
;MANRDETLAVKVGTLVLTLAAGWAAQRLVGMVWEKSTGHVAPHDLDDDEISGVQAVTFAAVSGAVAVLARRLARQGALRAAGRYASKQLH
;
A
#
# COMPACT_ATOMS: atom_id res chain seq x y z
N MET A 1 4.52 -10.11 35.73
CA MET A 1 3.87 -10.79 34.59
C MET A 1 3.27 -9.84 33.54
N ALA A 2 3.11 -8.54 33.81
CA ALA A 2 2.48 -7.56 32.91
C ALA A 2 3.09 -7.37 31.49
N ASN A 3 4.36 -7.75 31.27
CA ASN A 3 5.06 -7.47 30.00
C ASN A 3 4.64 -8.42 28.84
N ARG A 4 4.23 -9.66 29.16
CA ARG A 4 3.80 -10.63 28.13
C ARG A 4 2.46 -10.25 27.51
N ASP A 5 1.49 -9.81 28.32
CA ASP A 5 0.15 -9.46 27.83
C ASP A 5 0.18 -8.24 26.91
N GLU A 6 1.04 -7.26 27.20
CA GLU A 6 1.29 -6.10 26.34
C GLU A 6 1.93 -6.51 25.01
N THR A 7 2.94 -7.38 25.06
CA THR A 7 3.56 -7.97 23.86
C THR A 7 2.56 -8.76 23.02
N LEU A 8 1.67 -9.52 23.66
CA LEU A 8 0.64 -10.31 22.96
C LEU A 8 -0.41 -9.40 22.34
N ALA A 9 -0.86 -8.36 23.04
CA ALA A 9 -1.81 -7.38 22.51
C ALA A 9 -1.22 -6.64 21.30
N VAL A 10 0.05 -6.23 21.34
CA VAL A 10 0.71 -5.59 20.20
C VAL A 10 0.89 -6.56 19.04
N LYS A 11 1.29 -7.82 19.30
CA LYS A 11 1.44 -8.84 18.25
C LYS A 11 0.11 -9.13 17.57
N VAL A 12 -0.95 -9.36 18.34
CA VAL A 12 -2.30 -9.61 17.81
C VAL A 12 -2.81 -8.40 17.06
N GLY A 13 -2.65 -7.19 17.63
CA GLY A 13 -3.03 -5.94 16.96
C GLY A 13 -2.31 -5.74 15.63
N THR A 14 -0.99 -5.98 15.59
CA THR A 14 -0.19 -5.89 14.37
C THR A 14 -0.64 -6.92 13.33
N LEU A 15 -0.96 -8.14 13.76
CA LEU A 15 -1.43 -9.19 12.87
C LEU A 15 -2.77 -8.80 12.23
N VAL A 16 -3.72 -8.33 13.04
CA VAL A 16 -5.04 -7.85 12.58
C VAL A 16 -4.89 -6.67 11.63
N LEU A 17 -4.04 -5.69 11.96
CA LEU A 17 -3.74 -4.55 11.10
C LEU A 17 -3.14 -4.98 9.76
N THR A 18 -2.21 -5.94 9.77
CA THR A 18 -1.59 -6.45 8.55
C THR A 18 -2.61 -7.17 7.66
N LEU A 19 -3.48 -8.01 8.25
CA LEU A 19 -4.54 -8.68 7.52
C LEU A 19 -5.56 -7.69 6.95
N ALA A 20 -5.97 -6.69 7.74
CA ALA A 20 -6.88 -5.63 7.29
C ALA A 20 -6.26 -4.79 6.17
N ALA A 21 -4.96 -4.48 6.26
CA ALA A 21 -4.23 -3.78 5.22
C ALA A 21 -4.14 -4.62 3.93
N GLY A 22 -3.88 -5.92 4.04
CA GLY A 22 -3.90 -6.85 2.90
C GLY A 22 -5.27 -6.88 2.21
N TRP A 23 -6.35 -7.04 2.99
CA TRP A 23 -7.71 -7.02 2.46
C TRP A 23 -8.09 -5.69 1.80
N ALA A 24 -7.74 -4.57 2.44
CA ALA A 24 -7.97 -3.24 1.89
C ALA A 24 -7.16 -3.00 0.60
N ALA A 25 -5.92 -3.50 0.54
CA ALA A 25 -5.10 -3.45 -0.66
C ALA A 25 -5.73 -4.24 -1.80
N GLN A 26 -6.19 -5.47 -1.55
CA GLN A 26 -6.88 -6.29 -2.56
C GLN A 26 -8.14 -5.59 -3.09
N ARG A 27 -8.95 -4.98 -2.20
CA ARG A 27 -10.13 -4.21 -2.60
C ARG A 27 -9.78 -2.96 -3.42
N LEU A 28 -8.75 -2.22 -3.02
CA LEU A 28 -8.29 -1.05 -3.74
C LEU A 28 -7.76 -1.41 -5.14
N VAL A 29 -6.97 -2.47 -5.25
CA VAL A 29 -6.45 -2.93 -6.55
C VAL A 29 -7.60 -3.29 -7.49
N GLY A 30 -8.58 -4.07 -7.02
CA GLY A 30 -9.76 -4.43 -7.81
C GLY A 30 -10.56 -3.21 -8.28
N MET A 31 -10.83 -2.25 -7.38
CA MET A 31 -11.55 -1.02 -7.72
C MET A 31 -10.79 -0.13 -8.71
N VAL A 32 -9.48 0.00 -8.56
CA VAL A 32 -8.65 0.78 -9.48
C VAL A 32 -8.65 0.14 -10.87
N TRP A 33 -8.56 -1.19 -10.93
CA TRP A 33 -8.55 -1.94 -12.19
C TRP A 33 -9.89 -1.89 -12.92
N GLU A 34 -11.00 -2.11 -12.21
CA GLU A 34 -12.34 -1.99 -12.78
C GLU A 34 -12.57 -0.58 -13.34
N LYS A 35 -12.10 0.44 -12.61
CA LYS A 35 -12.22 1.84 -13.04
C LYS A 35 -11.32 2.20 -14.22
N SER A 36 -10.14 1.61 -14.35
CA SER A 36 -9.22 1.89 -15.45
C SER A 36 -9.55 1.12 -16.72
N THR A 37 -9.95 -0.15 -16.58
CA THR A 37 -10.03 -1.12 -17.67
C THR A 37 -11.49 -1.44 -18.05
N GLY A 38 -12.45 -1.03 -17.23
CA GLY A 38 -13.89 -1.28 -17.42
C GLY A 38 -14.30 -2.74 -17.25
N HIS A 39 -13.38 -3.61 -16.84
CA HIS A 39 -13.56 -5.06 -16.67
C HIS A 39 -12.99 -5.49 -15.31
N VAL A 40 -13.57 -6.55 -14.73
CA VAL A 40 -13.11 -7.14 -13.46
C VAL A 40 -11.65 -7.56 -13.59
N ALA A 41 -10.85 -7.25 -12.56
CA ALA A 41 -9.41 -7.54 -12.55
C ALA A 41 -9.14 -9.04 -12.82
N PRO A 42 -8.28 -9.38 -13.79
CA PRO A 42 -7.92 -10.76 -14.05
C PRO A 42 -7.24 -11.32 -12.80
N HIS A 43 -7.84 -12.37 -12.24
CA HIS A 43 -7.35 -13.06 -11.06
C HIS A 43 -6.24 -14.07 -11.38
N ASP A 44 -6.04 -14.38 -12.67
CA ASP A 44 -4.98 -15.24 -13.16
C ASP A 44 -3.89 -14.39 -13.83
N LEU A 45 -2.74 -14.33 -13.17
CA LEU A 45 -1.51 -13.75 -13.70
C LEU A 45 -0.58 -14.83 -14.28
N ASP A 46 -1.01 -16.09 -14.25
CA ASP A 46 -0.23 -17.28 -14.64
C ASP A 46 -0.62 -17.85 -16.03
N ASP A 47 -1.41 -17.12 -16.83
CA ASP A 47 -1.59 -17.47 -18.24
C ASP A 47 -0.29 -17.17 -19.00
N ASP A 48 0.52 -18.21 -19.18
CA ASP A 48 1.87 -18.26 -19.77
C ASP A 48 1.99 -17.68 -21.21
N GLU A 49 0.90 -17.24 -21.83
CA GLU A 49 0.91 -16.79 -23.23
C GLU A 49 1.32 -15.31 -23.45
N ILE A 50 1.71 -14.55 -22.40
CA ILE A 50 1.99 -13.10 -22.55
C ILE A 50 3.07 -12.49 -21.60
N SER A 51 4.24 -13.12 -21.43
CA SER A 51 5.27 -12.60 -20.50
C SER A 51 5.77 -11.17 -20.79
N GLY A 52 5.80 -10.75 -22.06
CA GLY A 52 6.26 -9.40 -22.47
C GLY A 52 5.27 -8.28 -22.12
N VAL A 53 3.96 -8.50 -22.35
CA VAL A 53 2.93 -7.50 -22.00
C VAL A 53 2.76 -7.45 -20.50
N GLN A 54 2.87 -8.57 -19.79
CA GLN A 54 2.84 -8.61 -18.33
C GLN A 54 4.00 -7.80 -17.72
N ALA A 55 5.23 -7.93 -18.25
CA ALA A 55 6.37 -7.14 -17.80
C ALA A 55 6.16 -5.64 -18.00
N VAL A 56 5.66 -5.23 -19.18
CA VAL A 56 5.38 -3.82 -19.48
C VAL A 56 4.24 -3.28 -18.62
N THR A 57 3.19 -4.07 -18.39
CA THR A 57 2.05 -3.70 -17.54
C THR A 57 2.48 -3.56 -16.10
N PHE A 58 3.26 -4.51 -15.57
CA PHE A 58 3.81 -4.45 -14.23
C PHE A 58 4.73 -3.23 -14.06
N ALA A 59 5.58 -2.93 -15.04
CA ALA A 59 6.46 -1.77 -15.01
C ALA A 59 5.67 -0.46 -15.03
N ALA A 60 4.63 -0.35 -15.87
CA ALA A 60 3.76 0.81 -15.94
C ALA A 60 3.01 1.05 -14.62
N VAL A 61 2.44 -0.02 -14.04
CA VAL A 61 1.75 0.03 -12.74
C VAL A 61 2.73 0.37 -11.62
N SER A 62 3.89 -0.27 -11.57
CA SER A 62 4.93 0.00 -10.58
C SER A 62 5.47 1.42 -10.67
N GLY A 63 5.67 1.93 -11.88
CA GLY A 63 6.06 3.32 -12.12
C GLY A 63 5.00 4.30 -11.63
N ALA A 64 3.73 4.06 -11.94
CA ALA A 64 2.61 4.89 -11.47
C ALA A 64 2.52 4.89 -9.94
N VAL A 65 2.61 3.72 -9.30
CA VAL A 65 2.60 3.58 -7.84
C VAL A 65 3.79 4.30 -7.21
N ALA A 66 5.00 4.17 -7.77
CA ALA A 66 6.19 4.82 -7.25
C ALA A 66 6.09 6.36 -7.29
N VAL A 67 5.52 6.92 -8.36
CA VAL A 67 5.28 8.36 -8.49
C VAL A 67 4.25 8.83 -7.45
N LEU A 68 3.15 8.10 -7.29
CA LEU A 68 2.12 8.42 -6.29
C LEU A 68 2.66 8.31 -4.86
N ALA A 69 3.36 7.23 -4.55
CA ALA A 69 4.02 7.03 -3.27
C ALA A 69 4.99 8.18 -2.97
N ARG A 70 5.80 8.60 -3.94
CA ARG A 70 6.72 9.72 -3.77
C ARG A 70 6.01 11.05 -3.54
N ARG A 71 4.87 11.27 -4.20
CA ARG A 71 4.04 12.48 -4.01
C ARG A 71 3.41 12.50 -2.62
N LEU A 72 2.83 11.38 -2.19
CA LEU A 72 2.25 11.23 -0.85
C LEU A 72 3.31 11.32 0.24
N ALA A 73 4.49 10.70 0.03
CA ALA A 73 5.61 10.78 0.94
C ALA A 73 6.13 12.22 1.08
N ARG A 74 6.23 12.98 -0.01
CA ARG A 74 6.58 14.42 0.06
C ARG A 74 5.53 15.22 0.82
N GLN A 75 4.24 14.99 0.57
CA GLN A 75 3.17 15.68 1.32
C GLN A 75 3.16 15.30 2.81
N GLY A 76 3.39 14.02 3.12
CA GLY A 76 3.51 13.52 4.48
C GLY A 76 4.75 14.06 5.19
N ALA A 77 5.90 14.08 4.51
CA ALA A 77 7.15 14.64 5.02
C ALA A 77 7.03 16.14 5.28
N LEU A 78 6.37 16.92 4.42
CA LEU A 78 6.11 18.34 4.68
C LEU A 78 5.18 18.54 5.88
N ARG A 79 4.11 17.74 6.01
CA ARG A 79 3.22 17.78 7.19
C ARG A 79 3.92 17.38 8.48
N ALA A 80 4.76 16.35 8.42
CA ALA A 80 5.53 15.88 9.56
C ALA A 80 6.63 16.89 9.93
N ALA A 81 7.41 17.36 8.96
CA ALA A 81 8.42 18.39 9.15
C ALA A 81 7.83 19.68 9.72
N GLY A 82 6.65 20.11 9.26
CA GLY A 82 5.92 21.21 9.88
C GLY A 82 5.61 20.96 11.36
N ARG A 83 5.16 19.75 11.71
CA ARG A 83 4.92 19.36 13.12
C ARG A 83 6.21 19.28 13.95
N TYR A 84 7.33 18.87 13.37
CA TYR A 84 8.63 18.81 14.06
C TYR A 84 9.29 20.18 14.19
N ALA A 85 9.18 21.05 13.19
CA ALA A 85 9.68 22.43 13.25
C ALA A 85 8.93 23.26 14.30
N SER A 86 7.62 23.06 14.46
CA SER A 86 6.85 23.68 15.54
C SER A 86 7.24 23.21 16.95
N LYS A 87 7.90 22.04 17.07
CA LYS A 87 8.31 21.46 18.35
C LYS A 87 9.75 21.82 18.77
N GLN A 88 10.54 22.41 17.87
CA GLN A 88 11.91 22.90 18.16
C GLN A 88 11.96 24.40 18.48
N LEU A 89 10.85 25.13 18.34
CA LEU A 89 10.74 26.57 18.67
C LEU A 89 10.05 26.83 20.02
N HIS A 90 9.86 25.81 20.86
CA HIS A 90 9.32 25.91 22.22
C HIS A 90 10.26 25.24 23.21
#